data_AF-A0A835GXR5-F1
#
_entry.id   AF-A0A835GXR5-F1
#
_cell.length_a   1.000
_cell.length_b   1.000
_cell.length_c   1.000
_cell.angle_alpha   90.00
_cell.angle_beta   90.00
_cell.angle_gamma   90.00
#
_symmetry.space_group_name_H-M   'P 1'
#
loop_
_entity.id
_entity.type
_entity.pdbx_description
1 polymer ?
#
loop_
_entity_poly.entity_id
_entity_poly.type
_entity_poly.pdbx_seq_one_letter_code
_entity_poly.pdbx_strand_id
1 'polypeptide(L)'
;MDITAVSNMDFSTSILCFFSTWACLLVFTRIRRRVFPCKFPPGPFPLPIFGNLFELGNKPHESLAELAATYGPLMTLKLGSVTAIVVSSANMAKEVLQKHDQTFSGRTIPHAVQALNHHEVSMTWLPSSLQWRTFRKICATQIFTAQRLNDNEGIRLTKVKDLIDHIREESKSKHTINIGQTVFSTILNMISNTLFSIDLAPYQSKSGGEFKAIVWGVLEEVGKPNFADYFPLLRSFDPQGIKRRMSVYFRKLDKLFDTIIDQRLQFKKQDASRDLLDILLHHTEENGFKLGPLDIRALLKTYKSAKVLKGDGVSTGSVKFWKYVLPGETGDGWAVARKIREGNSEVFTCTEKIEEIDDEKMLLVLNVYEGNVRSYYKLFIVKVQVIPGEERNMVKWTVEYEKENEDMPDPHDYMDLYSVENDKLDAYLVSKRLN
;
A
#
# COMPACT_ATOMS: atom_id res chain seq x y z
N MET A 1 69.60 -13.04 -6.45
CA MET A 1 68.33 -12.35 -6.13
C MET A 1 68.13 -12.52 -4.64
N ASP A 2 68.49 -11.49 -3.88
CA ASP A 2 68.56 -11.52 -2.43
C ASP A 2 67.16 -11.59 -1.80
N ILE A 3 66.98 -12.55 -0.90
CA ILE A 3 65.77 -12.77 -0.08
C ILE A 3 65.77 -11.86 1.17
N THR A 4 66.72 -10.92 1.30
CA THR A 4 66.92 -10.09 2.48
C THR A 4 66.18 -8.75 2.47
N ALA A 5 65.44 -8.41 1.40
CA ALA A 5 64.76 -7.10 1.30
C ALA A 5 63.41 -7.02 2.04
N VAL A 6 62.95 -8.09 2.69
CA VAL A 6 61.61 -8.12 3.35
C VAL A 6 61.67 -7.84 4.86
N SER A 7 62.85 -7.74 5.49
CA SER A 7 62.94 -7.76 6.96
C SER A 7 63.58 -6.54 7.63
N ASN A 8 63.34 -5.32 7.16
CA ASN A 8 63.68 -4.11 7.94
C ASN A 8 62.57 -3.06 7.80
N MET A 9 61.37 -3.39 8.29
CA MET A 9 60.41 -2.34 8.63
C MET A 9 60.97 -1.68 9.90
N ASP A 10 61.58 -0.50 9.76
CA ASP A 10 62.19 0.23 10.87
C ASP A 10 61.23 0.27 12.07
N PHE A 11 61.72 -0.05 13.26
CA PHE A 11 60.91 -0.09 14.49
C PHE A 11 60.06 1.20 14.68
N SER A 12 60.62 2.35 14.25
CA SER A 12 59.92 3.64 14.22
C SER A 12 58.70 3.66 13.29
N THR A 13 58.80 3.06 12.09
CA THR A 13 57.68 2.96 11.15
C THR A 13 56.56 2.04 11.67
N SER A 14 56.94 0.93 12.31
CA SER A 14 55.98 0.02 12.95
C SER A 14 55.21 0.70 14.09
N ILE A 15 55.89 1.53 14.89
CA ILE A 15 55.27 2.32 15.95
C ILE A 15 54.29 3.37 15.39
N LEU A 16 54.69 4.09 14.33
CA LEU A 16 53.82 5.08 13.66
C LEU A 16 52.56 4.43 13.08
N CYS A 17 52.67 3.26 12.46
CA CYS A 17 51.52 2.49 11.97
C CYS A 17 50.61 2.02 13.12
N PHE A 18 51.17 1.61 14.26
CA PHE A 18 50.37 1.22 15.43
C PHE A 18 49.60 2.41 16.01
N PHE A 19 50.24 3.57 16.18
CA PHE A 19 49.55 4.76 16.68
C PHE A 19 48.53 5.32 15.69
N SER A 20 48.79 5.27 14.39
CA SER A 20 47.81 5.71 13.38
C SER A 20 46.61 4.78 13.32
N THR A 21 46.81 3.46 13.34
CA THR A 21 45.71 2.48 13.41
C THR A 21 44.94 2.58 14.72
N TRP A 22 45.61 2.77 15.85
CA TRP A 22 44.95 3.01 17.14
C TRP A 22 44.17 4.32 17.16
N ALA A 23 44.72 5.40 16.61
CA ALA A 23 44.01 6.67 16.45
C ALA A 23 42.79 6.53 15.52
N CYS A 24 42.93 5.82 14.40
CA CYS A 24 41.81 5.50 13.50
C CYS A 24 40.73 4.66 14.22
N LEU A 25 41.11 3.68 15.03
CA LEU A 25 40.19 2.87 15.84
C LEU A 25 39.50 3.71 16.92
N LEU A 26 40.21 4.64 17.57
CA LEU A 26 39.64 5.55 18.57
C LEU A 26 38.68 6.57 17.93
N VAL A 27 39.02 7.08 16.74
CA VAL A 27 38.14 7.95 15.96
C VAL A 27 36.91 7.16 15.48
N PHE A 28 37.10 5.95 14.95
CA PHE A 28 36.02 5.06 14.51
C PHE A 28 35.08 4.69 15.66
N THR A 29 35.61 4.31 16.83
CA THR A 29 34.80 3.98 18.02
C THR A 29 34.09 5.21 18.59
N ARG A 30 34.72 6.40 18.57
CA ARG A 30 34.06 7.66 18.98
C ARG A 30 32.96 8.08 18.00
N ILE A 31 33.19 7.95 16.69
CA ILE A 31 32.16 8.20 15.66
C ILE A 31 31.02 7.21 15.85
N ARG A 32 31.31 5.91 16.00
CA ARG A 32 30.31 4.86 16.24
C ARG A 32 29.45 5.16 17.48
N ARG A 33 30.06 5.56 18.60
CA ARG A 33 29.34 5.93 19.84
C ARG A 33 28.53 7.22 19.72
N ARG A 34 28.95 8.18 18.88
CA ARG A 34 28.18 9.41 18.62
C ARG A 34 27.02 9.20 17.66
N VAL A 35 27.18 8.32 16.68
CA VAL A 35 26.17 8.09 15.63
C VAL A 35 25.02 7.19 16.13
N PHE A 36 25.32 6.25 17.05
CA PHE A 36 24.31 5.46 17.74
C PHE A 36 24.48 5.55 19.26
N PRO A 37 23.78 6.48 19.93
CA PRO A 37 23.55 6.39 21.36
C PRO A 37 22.99 4.99 21.71
N CYS A 38 23.31 4.46 22.89
CA CYS A 38 22.82 3.17 23.43
C CYS A 38 21.28 3.01 23.50
N LYS A 39 20.49 3.94 22.93
CA LYS A 39 19.03 3.97 22.96
C LYS A 39 18.37 3.68 21.61
N PHE A 40 19.13 3.44 20.54
CA PHE A 40 18.56 3.12 19.23
C PHE A 40 18.53 1.60 18.97
N PRO A 41 17.53 1.11 18.20
CA PRO A 41 17.55 -0.25 17.67
C PRO A 41 18.84 -0.54 16.89
N PRO A 42 19.26 -1.81 16.79
CA PRO A 42 20.44 -2.21 16.02
C PRO A 42 20.33 -1.81 14.56
N GLY A 43 21.45 -1.81 13.83
CA GLY A 43 21.43 -1.52 12.40
C GLY A 43 22.82 -1.54 11.78
N PRO A 44 22.89 -1.52 10.44
CA PRO A 44 24.14 -1.48 9.71
C PRO A 44 24.92 -0.20 10.00
N PHE A 45 26.25 -0.30 9.92
CA PHE A 45 27.11 0.84 10.21
C PHE A 45 26.97 1.91 9.10
N PRO A 46 26.55 3.13 9.43
CA PRO A 46 26.28 4.17 8.46
C PRO A 46 27.59 4.80 8.00
N LEU A 47 27.76 4.92 6.70
CA LEU A 47 28.89 5.64 6.13
C LEU A 47 28.82 7.13 6.47
N PRO A 48 29.96 7.83 6.62
CA PRO A 48 29.96 9.28 6.78
C PRO A 48 29.16 9.96 5.65
N ILE A 49 28.38 10.98 6.02
CA ILE A 49 27.52 11.79 5.12
C ILE A 49 26.34 11.01 4.53
N PHE A 50 26.56 9.90 3.85
CA PHE A 50 25.52 9.16 3.10
C PHE A 50 24.72 8.17 3.95
N GLY A 51 25.26 7.75 5.09
CA GLY A 51 24.67 6.70 5.91
C GLY A 51 24.61 5.36 5.18
N ASN A 52 23.44 4.72 5.18
CA ASN A 52 23.13 3.41 4.61
C ASN A 52 22.47 3.52 3.22
N LEU A 53 22.52 4.68 2.55
CA LEU A 53 21.86 4.87 1.24
C LEU A 53 22.32 3.84 0.19
N PHE A 54 23.60 3.46 0.21
CA PHE A 54 24.16 2.51 -0.75
C PHE A 54 23.74 1.06 -0.49
N GLU A 55 23.18 0.76 0.67
CA GLU A 55 22.69 -0.59 1.01
C GLU A 55 21.31 -0.87 0.42
N LEU A 56 20.57 0.15 -0.04
CA LEU A 56 19.20 -0.01 -0.55
C LEU A 56 19.11 -0.50 -2.00
N GLY A 57 20.16 -0.29 -2.80
CA GLY A 57 20.19 -0.68 -4.22
C GLY A 57 18.99 -0.16 -5.04
N ASN A 58 18.67 -0.89 -6.11
CA ASN A 58 17.55 -0.56 -7.01
C ASN A 58 16.20 -1.06 -6.49
N LYS A 59 16.21 -1.95 -5.49
CA LYS A 59 15.01 -2.54 -4.90
C LYS A 59 15.07 -2.43 -3.37
N PRO A 60 14.81 -1.24 -2.82
CA PRO A 60 14.98 -0.98 -1.39
C PRO A 60 14.24 -1.98 -0.49
N HIS A 61 13.06 -2.44 -0.87
CA HIS A 61 12.29 -3.39 -0.08
C HIS A 61 12.93 -4.78 0.04
N GLU A 62 13.61 -5.27 -1.00
CA GLU A 62 14.35 -6.54 -0.96
C GLU A 62 15.59 -6.41 -0.05
N SER A 63 16.39 -5.36 -0.26
CA SER A 63 17.57 -5.10 0.58
C SER A 63 17.22 -4.84 2.04
N LEU A 64 16.10 -4.17 2.33
CA LEU A 64 15.60 -3.98 3.69
C LEU A 64 15.18 -5.28 4.36
N ALA A 65 14.64 -6.25 3.60
CA ALA A 65 14.30 -7.57 4.13
C ALA A 65 15.57 -8.36 4.49
N GLU A 66 16.59 -8.33 3.63
CA GLU A 66 17.90 -8.94 3.89
C GLU A 66 18.59 -8.34 5.13
N LEU A 67 18.59 -7.01 5.24
CA LEU A 67 19.11 -6.32 6.42
C LEU A 67 18.33 -6.69 7.69
N ALA A 68 16.99 -6.79 7.60
CA ALA A 68 16.17 -7.19 8.73
C ALA A 68 16.45 -8.63 9.21
N ALA A 69 16.83 -9.54 8.30
CA ALA A 69 17.28 -10.88 8.69
C ALA A 69 18.58 -10.85 9.53
N THR A 70 19.41 -9.82 9.37
CA THR A 70 20.68 -9.66 10.11
C THR A 70 20.51 -8.84 11.39
N TYR A 71 19.78 -7.72 11.33
CA TYR A 71 19.67 -6.76 12.43
C TYR A 71 18.39 -6.91 13.26
N GLY A 72 17.45 -7.73 12.80
CA GLY A 72 16.20 -8.02 13.49
C GLY A 72 15.01 -7.18 13.04
N PRO A 73 13.84 -7.39 13.67
CA PRO A 73 12.54 -6.87 13.21
C PRO A 73 12.34 -5.36 13.42
N LEU A 74 13.23 -4.73 14.19
CA LEU A 74 13.27 -3.29 14.42
C LEU A 74 14.71 -2.83 14.28
N MET A 75 15.01 -2.10 13.22
CA MET A 75 16.38 -1.66 12.94
C MET A 75 16.46 -0.18 12.58
N THR A 76 17.62 0.41 12.85
CA THR A 76 17.92 1.82 12.56
C THR A 76 18.76 1.94 11.30
N LEU A 77 18.33 2.81 10.39
CA LEU A 77 19.12 3.25 9.24
C LEU A 77 19.35 4.75 9.30
N LYS A 78 20.49 5.20 8.76
CA LYS A 78 20.75 6.60 8.43
C LYS A 78 20.63 6.76 6.93
N LEU A 79 19.65 7.53 6.44
CA LEU A 79 19.48 7.84 5.03
C LEU A 79 19.96 9.27 4.80
N GLY A 80 21.24 9.45 4.46
CA GLY A 80 21.91 10.74 4.51
C GLY A 80 21.90 11.29 5.95
N SER A 81 21.27 12.45 6.14
CA SER A 81 21.09 13.10 7.44
C SER A 81 19.82 12.65 8.17
N VAL A 82 18.95 11.85 7.55
CA VAL A 82 17.68 11.41 8.12
C VAL A 82 17.85 10.07 8.84
N THR A 83 17.25 9.94 10.02
CA THR A 83 17.20 8.64 10.72
C THR A 83 15.88 7.96 10.41
N ALA A 84 15.95 6.74 9.88
CA ALA A 84 14.79 5.91 9.60
C ALA A 84 14.80 4.69 10.53
N ILE A 85 13.62 4.32 11.02
CA ILE A 85 13.40 3.07 11.75
C ILE A 85 12.62 2.15 10.82
N VAL A 86 13.15 0.96 10.59
CA VAL A 86 12.54 -0.05 9.73
C VAL A 86 11.87 -1.09 10.62
N VAL A 87 10.62 -1.38 10.29
CA VAL A 87 9.76 -2.33 11.00
C VAL A 87 9.48 -3.48 10.04
N SER A 88 9.96 -4.67 10.37
CA SER A 88 10.00 -5.81 9.44
C SER A 88 9.37 -7.09 9.99
N SER A 89 8.51 -6.98 11.01
CA SER A 89 7.70 -8.09 11.49
C SER A 89 6.27 -7.67 11.81
N ALA A 90 5.34 -8.62 11.73
CA ALA A 90 3.93 -8.38 12.04
C ALA A 90 3.75 -7.88 13.49
N ASN A 91 4.46 -8.47 14.46
CA ASN A 91 4.41 -8.05 15.86
C ASN A 91 4.84 -6.59 16.03
N MET A 92 5.96 -6.22 15.42
CA MET A 92 6.47 -4.86 15.55
C MET A 92 5.60 -3.86 14.77
N ALA A 93 5.03 -4.28 13.63
CA ALA A 93 4.04 -3.48 12.92
C ALA A 93 2.78 -3.25 13.75
N LYS A 94 2.31 -4.26 14.52
CA LYS A 94 1.19 -4.11 15.46
C LYS A 94 1.50 -3.12 16.58
N GLU A 95 2.70 -3.21 17.16
CA GLU A 95 3.15 -2.26 18.18
C GLU A 95 3.14 -0.81 17.63
N VAL A 96 3.65 -0.58 16.42
CA VAL A 96 3.77 0.76 15.81
C VAL A 96 2.45 1.29 15.25
N LEU A 97 1.70 0.47 14.52
CA LEU A 97 0.53 0.91 13.74
C LEU A 97 -0.81 0.71 14.46
N GLN A 98 -0.85 -0.01 15.58
CA GLN A 98 -2.07 -0.19 16.38
C GLN A 98 -1.90 0.25 17.83
N LYS A 99 -0.89 -0.25 18.55
CA LYS A 99 -0.76 0.02 20.00
C LYS A 99 -0.23 1.42 20.30
N HIS A 100 0.71 1.89 19.48
CA HIS A 100 1.28 3.23 19.55
C HIS A 100 0.92 4.08 18.33
N ASP A 101 -0.22 3.77 17.70
CA ASP A 101 -0.68 4.37 16.45
C ASP A 101 -0.75 5.90 16.51
N GLN A 102 -1.20 6.46 17.63
CA GLN A 102 -1.28 7.91 17.83
C GLN A 102 0.11 8.56 17.83
N THR A 103 1.09 7.93 18.49
CA THR A 103 2.49 8.40 18.52
C THR A 103 3.13 8.35 17.14
N PHE A 104 2.85 7.29 16.38
CA PHE A 104 3.43 7.08 15.03
C PHE A 104 2.51 7.52 13.89
N SER A 105 1.44 8.27 14.18
CA SER A 105 0.51 8.79 13.18
C SER A 105 1.10 9.90 12.30
N GLY A 106 2.26 10.44 12.69
CA GLY A 106 3.00 11.44 11.94
C GLY A 106 3.41 10.97 10.54
N ARG A 107 3.61 11.93 9.64
CA ARG A 107 4.03 11.68 8.25
C ARG A 107 5.39 12.30 8.00
N THR A 108 6.32 11.52 7.48
CA THR A 108 7.51 12.07 6.81
C THR A 108 7.07 12.57 5.45
N ILE A 109 7.20 13.88 5.20
CA ILE A 109 6.69 14.53 3.99
C ILE A 109 7.80 14.63 2.94
N PRO A 110 7.69 13.92 1.79
CA PRO A 110 8.64 14.06 0.69
C PRO A 110 8.72 15.50 0.18
N HIS A 111 9.91 15.94 -0.22
CA HIS A 111 10.14 17.29 -0.70
C HIS A 111 9.37 17.58 -1.99
N ALA A 112 9.15 16.55 -2.81
CA ALA A 112 8.32 16.62 -4.02
C ALA A 112 6.90 17.14 -3.70
N VAL A 113 6.24 16.56 -2.69
CA VAL A 113 4.84 16.89 -2.34
C VAL A 113 4.69 18.21 -1.59
N GLN A 114 5.79 18.87 -1.23
CA GLN A 114 5.77 20.25 -0.75
C GLN A 114 5.60 21.27 -1.89
N ALA A 115 5.60 20.84 -3.16
CA ALA A 115 5.24 21.70 -4.28
C ALA A 115 3.84 22.30 -4.07
N LEU A 116 3.73 23.62 -4.26
CA LEU A 116 2.49 24.40 -4.05
C LEU A 116 1.85 24.18 -2.68
N ASN A 117 2.66 23.86 -1.66
CA ASN A 117 2.21 23.55 -0.29
C ASN A 117 1.17 22.41 -0.23
N HIS A 118 1.18 21.47 -1.19
CA HIS A 118 0.16 20.42 -1.26
C HIS A 118 0.09 19.56 0.02
N HIS A 119 1.23 19.31 0.66
CA HIS A 119 1.29 18.61 1.95
C HIS A 119 0.47 19.24 3.09
N GLU A 120 0.23 20.56 3.07
CA GLU A 120 -0.53 21.29 4.10
C GLU A 120 -2.04 21.12 3.95
N VAL A 121 -2.50 20.61 2.81
CA VAL A 121 -3.93 20.46 2.51
C VAL A 121 -4.31 19.02 2.17
N SER A 122 -3.35 18.16 1.82
CA SER A 122 -3.59 16.78 1.39
C SER A 122 -3.94 15.85 2.55
N MET A 123 -5.06 15.13 2.47
CA MET A 123 -5.42 14.09 3.46
C MET A 123 -4.31 13.04 3.65
N THR A 124 -3.51 12.77 2.62
CA THR A 124 -2.42 11.79 2.68
C THR A 124 -1.26 12.25 3.59
N TRP A 125 -1.00 13.56 3.62
CA TRP A 125 0.20 14.15 4.24
C TRP A 125 -0.09 14.99 5.48
N LEU A 126 -1.33 15.42 5.68
CA LEU A 126 -1.77 16.11 6.88
C LEU A 126 -1.47 15.26 8.13
N PRO A 127 -1.02 15.88 9.23
CA PRO A 127 -0.97 15.19 10.52
C PRO A 127 -2.38 14.80 10.97
N SER A 128 -2.52 14.00 12.04
CA SER A 128 -3.81 13.64 12.64
C SER A 128 -4.50 14.86 13.32
N SER A 129 -4.85 15.86 12.52
CA SER A 129 -5.54 17.09 12.89
C SER A 129 -7.05 16.95 12.71
N LEU A 130 -7.81 17.98 13.14
CA LEU A 130 -9.25 18.04 12.90
C LEU A 130 -9.57 17.95 11.40
N GLN A 131 -8.84 18.68 10.55
CA GLN A 131 -9.04 18.67 9.10
C GLN A 131 -8.83 17.27 8.50
N TRP A 132 -7.76 16.57 8.92
CA TRP A 132 -7.52 15.20 8.50
C TRP A 132 -8.66 14.25 8.90
N ARG A 133 -9.15 14.36 10.15
CA ARG A 133 -10.28 13.55 10.63
C ARG A 133 -11.56 13.85 9.84
N THR A 134 -11.81 15.12 9.50
CA THR A 134 -12.94 15.52 8.66
C THR A 134 -12.85 14.88 7.28
N PHE A 135 -11.70 14.95 6.61
CA PHE A 135 -11.49 14.30 5.32
C PHE A 135 -11.70 12.79 5.39
N ARG A 136 -11.14 12.12 6.41
CA ARG A 136 -11.35 10.68 6.61
C ARG A 136 -12.82 10.34 6.86
N LYS A 137 -13.55 11.18 7.60
CA LYS A 137 -15.00 11.01 7.83
C LYS A 137 -15.79 11.16 6.54
N ILE A 138 -15.50 12.16 5.72
CA ILE A 138 -16.14 12.35 4.41
C ILE A 138 -15.87 11.15 3.52
N CYS A 139 -14.61 10.74 3.39
CA CYS A 139 -14.25 9.54 2.65
C CYS A 139 -15.05 8.32 3.13
N ALA A 140 -15.04 8.04 4.44
CA ALA A 140 -15.69 6.86 5.00
C ALA A 140 -17.22 6.88 4.85
N THR A 141 -17.86 8.05 4.91
CA THR A 141 -19.33 8.18 4.91
C THR A 141 -19.93 8.49 3.55
N GLN A 142 -19.15 9.06 2.62
CA GLN A 142 -19.64 9.52 1.32
C GLN A 142 -19.00 8.83 0.12
N ILE A 143 -17.80 8.28 0.25
CA ILE A 143 -17.05 7.66 -0.87
C ILE A 143 -17.00 6.14 -0.72
N PHE A 144 -16.59 5.67 0.45
CA PHE A 144 -16.22 4.28 0.69
C PHE A 144 -17.30 3.49 1.44
N THR A 145 -18.56 3.95 1.45
CA THR A 145 -19.67 3.16 2.00
C THR A 145 -20.03 2.03 1.05
N ALA A 146 -20.53 0.92 1.60
CA ALA A 146 -20.98 -0.21 0.79
C ALA A 146 -22.03 0.21 -0.24
N GLN A 147 -22.98 1.07 0.17
CA GLN A 147 -23.99 1.63 -0.73
C GLN A 147 -23.34 2.36 -1.91
N ARG A 148 -22.42 3.31 -1.65
CA ARG A 148 -21.76 4.09 -2.72
C ARG A 148 -20.89 3.22 -3.62
N LEU A 149 -20.25 2.19 -3.08
CA LEU A 149 -19.49 1.24 -3.88
C LEU A 149 -20.41 0.39 -4.78
N ASN A 150 -21.61 0.04 -4.31
CA ASN A 150 -22.60 -0.67 -5.10
C ASN A 150 -23.25 0.23 -6.16
N ASP A 151 -23.62 1.47 -5.81
CA ASP A 151 -24.19 2.45 -6.75
C ASP A 151 -23.25 2.70 -7.95
N ASN A 152 -21.92 2.68 -7.69
CA ASN A 152 -20.90 2.85 -8.72
C ASN A 152 -20.57 1.55 -9.50
N GLU A 153 -21.24 0.43 -9.22
CA GLU A 153 -21.02 -0.82 -9.95
C GLU A 153 -21.27 -0.68 -11.44
N GLY A 154 -22.36 -0.01 -11.82
CA GLY A 154 -22.69 0.25 -13.23
C GLY A 154 -21.57 0.98 -13.95
N ILE A 155 -20.96 1.98 -13.32
CA ILE A 155 -19.80 2.71 -13.86
C ILE A 155 -18.64 1.74 -14.09
N ARG A 156 -18.30 0.90 -13.10
CA ARG A 156 -17.19 -0.05 -13.23
C ARG A 156 -17.41 -1.03 -14.37
N LEU A 157 -18.62 -1.58 -14.48
CA LEU A 157 -18.99 -2.49 -15.57
C LEU A 157 -18.89 -1.81 -16.93
N THR A 158 -19.39 -0.58 -17.05
CA THR A 158 -19.27 0.21 -18.29
C THR A 158 -17.80 0.42 -18.66
N LYS A 159 -16.94 0.85 -17.73
CA LYS A 159 -15.53 1.11 -18.04
C LYS A 159 -14.77 -0.17 -18.43
N VAL A 160 -15.14 -1.33 -17.87
CA VAL A 160 -14.61 -2.63 -18.29
C VAL A 160 -15.10 -3.00 -19.69
N LYS A 161 -16.36 -2.74 -20.03
CA LYS A 161 -16.88 -2.91 -21.40
C LYS A 161 -16.12 -2.03 -22.39
N ASP A 162 -15.92 -0.74 -22.07
CA ASP A 162 -15.16 0.20 -22.89
C ASP A 162 -13.73 -0.31 -23.15
N LEU A 163 -13.08 -0.90 -22.14
CA LEU A 163 -11.76 -1.53 -22.27
C LEU A 163 -11.82 -2.72 -23.26
N ILE A 164 -12.79 -3.61 -23.11
CA ILE A 164 -12.94 -4.79 -23.97
C ILE A 164 -13.20 -4.37 -25.41
N ASP A 165 -14.08 -3.40 -25.62
CA ASP A 165 -14.43 -2.93 -26.95
C ASP A 165 -13.24 -2.23 -27.62
N HIS A 166 -12.48 -1.42 -26.88
CA HIS A 166 -11.22 -0.86 -27.38
C HIS A 166 -10.21 -1.95 -27.78
N ILE A 167 -10.03 -2.99 -26.96
CA ILE A 167 -9.14 -4.12 -27.30
C ILE A 167 -9.63 -4.83 -28.58
N ARG A 168 -10.95 -5.01 -28.73
CA ARG A 168 -11.53 -5.62 -29.94
C ARG A 168 -11.30 -4.76 -31.17
N GLU A 169 -11.44 -3.44 -31.07
CA GLU A 169 -11.19 -2.50 -32.17
C GLU A 169 -9.73 -2.52 -32.62
N GLU A 170 -8.78 -2.50 -31.69
CA GLU A 170 -7.35 -2.57 -32.01
C GLU A 170 -6.98 -3.94 -32.62
N SER A 171 -7.59 -5.03 -32.12
CA SER A 171 -7.44 -6.37 -32.68
C SER A 171 -7.94 -6.46 -34.13
N LYS A 172 -9.13 -5.91 -34.43
CA LYS A 172 -9.66 -5.82 -35.81
C LYS A 172 -8.72 -5.04 -36.74
N SER A 173 -8.10 -4.00 -36.21
CA SER A 173 -7.14 -3.15 -36.93
C SER A 173 -5.73 -3.74 -37.00
N LYS A 174 -5.50 -4.92 -36.40
CA LYS A 174 -4.20 -5.60 -36.27
C LYS A 174 -3.11 -4.75 -35.63
N HIS A 175 -3.49 -3.86 -34.71
CA HIS A 175 -2.53 -3.06 -33.94
C HIS A 175 -2.13 -3.78 -32.65
N THR A 176 -0.87 -3.58 -32.25
CA THR A 176 -0.38 -4.00 -30.95
C THR A 176 -0.77 -2.98 -29.88
N ILE A 177 -1.24 -3.46 -28.72
CA ILE A 177 -1.64 -2.62 -27.59
C ILE A 177 -0.71 -2.79 -26.39
N ASN A 178 -0.50 -1.72 -25.64
CA ASN A 178 0.17 -1.78 -24.33
C ASN A 178 -0.89 -1.98 -23.23
N ILE A 179 -1.06 -3.22 -22.77
CA ILE A 179 -2.06 -3.58 -21.75
C ILE A 179 -1.93 -2.74 -20.48
N GLY A 180 -0.70 -2.52 -19.99
CA GLY A 180 -0.47 -1.72 -18.78
C GLY A 180 -0.99 -0.28 -18.94
N GLN A 181 -0.70 0.35 -20.08
CA GLN A 181 -1.21 1.68 -20.39
C GLN A 181 -2.72 1.71 -20.60
N THR A 182 -3.30 0.70 -21.24
CA THR A 182 -4.73 0.63 -21.50
C THR A 182 -5.51 0.44 -20.20
N VAL A 183 -5.08 -0.50 -19.34
CA VAL A 183 -5.67 -0.72 -18.01
C VAL A 183 -5.52 0.53 -17.14
N PHE A 184 -4.38 1.22 -17.19
CA PHE A 184 -4.20 2.47 -16.46
C PHE A 184 -5.20 3.54 -16.92
N SER A 185 -5.44 3.69 -18.22
CA SER A 185 -6.50 4.57 -18.75
C SER A 185 -7.89 4.15 -18.24
N THR A 186 -8.22 2.86 -18.22
CA THR A 186 -9.50 2.36 -17.70
C THR A 186 -9.69 2.70 -16.21
N ILE A 187 -8.66 2.52 -15.39
CA ILE A 187 -8.71 2.86 -13.96
C ILE A 187 -8.90 4.36 -13.78
N LEU A 188 -8.19 5.19 -14.54
CA LEU A 188 -8.36 6.64 -14.48
C LEU A 188 -9.77 7.06 -14.87
N ASN A 189 -10.34 6.45 -15.92
CA ASN A 189 -11.72 6.70 -16.34
C ASN A 189 -12.73 6.22 -15.29
N MET A 190 -12.49 5.08 -14.64
CA MET A 190 -13.33 4.59 -13.54
C MET A 190 -13.33 5.55 -12.35
N ILE A 191 -12.15 6.03 -11.96
CA ILE A 191 -12.01 7.04 -10.91
C ILE A 191 -12.67 8.35 -11.34
N SER A 192 -12.37 8.87 -12.54
CA SER A 192 -12.91 10.15 -12.99
C SER A 192 -14.43 10.13 -13.18
N ASN A 193 -15.03 9.00 -13.57
CA ASN A 193 -16.49 8.87 -13.60
C ASN A 193 -17.08 8.82 -12.19
N THR A 194 -16.43 8.11 -11.26
CA THR A 194 -16.88 8.09 -9.85
C THR A 194 -16.83 9.48 -9.22
N LEU A 195 -15.83 10.28 -9.59
CA LEU A 195 -15.61 11.62 -9.02
C LEU A 195 -16.41 12.73 -9.72
N PHE A 196 -16.51 12.67 -11.05
CA PHE A 196 -16.94 13.77 -11.90
C PHE A 196 -17.93 13.36 -13.00
N SER A 197 -18.27 12.07 -13.13
CA SER A 197 -19.07 11.53 -14.24
C SER A 197 -18.51 11.83 -15.65
N ILE A 198 -17.18 11.93 -15.78
CA ILE A 198 -16.48 12.26 -17.04
C ILE A 198 -15.35 11.27 -17.29
N ASP A 199 -15.10 10.89 -18.53
CA ASP A 199 -13.90 10.17 -18.96
C ASP A 199 -12.73 11.15 -19.21
N LEU A 200 -11.69 11.09 -18.38
CA LEU A 200 -10.53 11.99 -18.47
C LEU A 200 -9.30 11.37 -19.16
N ALA A 201 -9.31 10.06 -19.42
CA ALA A 201 -8.21 9.30 -20.02
C ALA A 201 -8.68 8.48 -21.24
N PRO A 202 -9.09 9.12 -22.35
CA PRO A 202 -9.56 8.43 -23.55
C PRO A 202 -8.49 7.55 -24.17
N TYR A 203 -8.88 6.37 -24.66
CA TYR A 203 -7.96 5.36 -25.20
C TYR A 203 -7.24 5.79 -26.49
N GLN A 204 -7.91 6.53 -27.37
CA GLN A 204 -7.46 6.85 -28.73
C GLN A 204 -6.50 8.06 -28.82
N SER A 205 -6.24 8.75 -27.71
CA SER A 205 -5.29 9.86 -27.77
C SER A 205 -3.87 9.31 -27.86
N LYS A 206 -3.15 9.65 -28.94
CA LYS A 206 -1.77 9.18 -29.22
C LYS A 206 -0.75 9.55 -28.11
N SER A 207 -1.13 10.41 -27.16
CA SER A 207 -0.33 10.79 -25.99
C SER A 207 -0.93 10.32 -24.64
N GLY A 208 -1.95 9.47 -24.65
CA GLY A 208 -2.57 8.92 -23.43
C GLY A 208 -3.52 9.87 -22.68
N GLY A 209 -3.71 11.09 -23.17
CA GLY A 209 -4.62 12.08 -22.60
C GLY A 209 -3.89 12.93 -21.57
N GLU A 210 -4.13 14.24 -21.58
CA GLU A 210 -3.42 15.19 -20.71
C GLU A 210 -3.49 14.78 -19.24
N PHE A 211 -4.65 14.29 -18.77
CA PHE A 211 -4.84 13.81 -17.39
C PHE A 211 -3.96 12.61 -17.04
N LYS A 212 -3.92 11.57 -17.88
CA LYS A 212 -3.08 10.39 -17.66
C LYS A 212 -1.60 10.75 -17.55
N ALA A 213 -1.13 11.61 -18.46
CA ALA A 213 0.25 12.08 -18.46
C ALA A 213 0.58 12.85 -17.18
N ILE A 214 -0.37 13.66 -16.68
CA ILE A 214 -0.21 14.37 -15.42
C ILE A 214 -0.16 13.40 -14.23
N VAL A 215 -1.10 12.45 -14.12
CA VAL A 215 -1.12 11.49 -13.00
C VAL A 215 0.11 10.60 -13.02
N TRP A 216 0.53 10.12 -14.19
CA TRP A 216 1.75 9.35 -14.35
C TRP A 216 2.99 10.15 -13.91
N GLY A 217 3.08 11.42 -14.33
CA GLY A 217 4.16 12.32 -13.91
C GLY A 217 4.19 12.55 -12.39
N VAL A 218 3.03 12.67 -11.73
CA VAL A 218 2.96 12.74 -10.26
C VAL A 218 3.50 11.45 -9.62
N LEU A 219 3.05 10.27 -10.08
CA LEU A 219 3.51 8.99 -9.54
C LEU A 219 5.02 8.80 -9.73
N GLU A 220 5.54 9.19 -10.89
CA GLU A 220 6.97 9.10 -11.21
C GLU A 220 7.81 10.02 -10.32
N GLU A 221 7.42 11.29 -10.16
CA GLU A 221 8.16 12.25 -9.34
C GLU A 221 8.06 11.96 -7.83
N VAL A 222 6.95 11.35 -7.35
CA VAL A 222 6.86 10.86 -5.95
C VAL A 222 7.72 9.61 -5.73
N GLY A 223 7.81 8.73 -6.73
CA GLY A 223 8.54 7.46 -6.62
C GLY A 223 10.06 7.58 -6.76
N LYS A 224 10.57 8.69 -7.30
CA LYS A 224 12.01 8.92 -7.47
C LYS A 224 12.72 9.14 -6.12
N PRO A 225 13.88 8.49 -5.89
CA PRO A 225 14.76 8.88 -4.81
C PRO A 225 15.18 10.35 -4.97
N ASN A 226 15.06 11.11 -3.89
CA ASN A 226 15.29 12.54 -3.90
C ASN A 226 16.34 12.94 -2.85
N PHE A 227 17.48 13.48 -3.29
CA PHE A 227 18.54 13.94 -2.41
C PHE A 227 18.06 15.00 -1.41
N ALA A 228 17.08 15.82 -1.76
CA ALA A 228 16.51 16.82 -0.86
C ALA A 228 15.73 16.20 0.33
N ASP A 229 15.32 14.92 0.20
CA ASP A 229 14.68 14.17 1.28
C ASP A 229 15.70 13.60 2.27
N TYR A 230 16.88 13.22 1.80
CA TYR A 230 17.97 12.69 2.64
C TYR A 230 18.89 13.79 3.19
N PHE A 231 19.03 14.90 2.48
CA PHE A 231 19.90 16.03 2.82
C PHE A 231 19.09 17.34 2.86
N PRO A 232 18.48 17.69 4.01
CA PRO A 232 17.59 18.85 4.10
C PRO A 232 18.22 20.18 3.70
N LEU A 233 19.56 20.34 3.83
CA LEU A 233 20.30 21.53 3.38
C LEU A 233 20.21 21.75 1.87
N LEU A 234 19.95 20.70 1.08
CA LEU A 234 19.83 20.77 -0.39
C LEU A 234 18.42 21.15 -0.86
N ARG A 235 17.42 21.21 0.02
CA ARG A 235 16.02 21.49 -0.34
C ARG A 235 15.83 22.81 -1.07
N SER A 236 16.61 23.84 -0.71
CA SER A 236 16.52 25.15 -1.36
C SER A 236 17.00 25.14 -2.82
N PHE A 237 17.85 24.18 -3.18
CA PHE A 237 18.44 24.09 -4.52
C PHE A 237 17.65 23.18 -5.46
N ASP A 238 16.83 22.25 -4.93
CA ASP A 238 16.10 21.23 -5.70
C ASP A 238 17.03 20.55 -6.74
N PRO A 239 18.11 19.87 -6.31
CA PRO A 239 19.21 19.46 -7.18
C PRO A 239 18.79 18.55 -8.35
N GLN A 240 17.71 17.78 -8.18
CA GLN A 240 17.15 16.90 -9.20
C GLN A 240 15.96 17.52 -9.95
N GLY A 241 15.56 18.75 -9.60
CA GLY A 241 14.42 19.46 -10.17
C GLY A 241 13.06 18.80 -9.92
N ILE A 242 12.97 17.88 -8.94
CA ILE A 242 11.78 17.05 -8.68
C ILE A 242 10.64 17.92 -8.18
N LYS A 243 10.89 18.80 -7.21
CA LYS A 243 9.85 19.70 -6.69
C LYS A 243 9.38 20.67 -7.77
N ARG A 244 10.29 21.18 -8.60
CA ARG A 244 9.95 22.04 -9.74
C ARG A 244 9.05 21.33 -10.74
N ARG A 245 9.36 20.10 -11.16
CA ARG A 245 8.49 19.32 -12.08
C ARG A 245 7.15 18.96 -11.43
N MET A 246 7.15 18.56 -10.16
CA MET A 246 5.92 18.32 -9.39
C MET A 246 5.00 19.55 -9.38
N SER A 247 5.56 20.76 -9.24
CA SER A 247 4.77 21.99 -9.28
C SER A 247 4.05 22.20 -10.62
N VAL A 248 4.65 21.77 -11.74
CA VAL A 248 4.01 21.83 -13.05
C VAL A 248 2.83 20.86 -13.11
N TYR A 249 2.99 19.62 -12.64
CA TYR A 249 1.91 18.65 -12.60
C TYR A 249 0.76 19.08 -11.68
N PHE A 250 1.07 19.58 -10.47
CA PHE A 250 0.03 20.08 -9.57
C PHE A 250 -0.71 21.29 -10.12
N ARG A 251 -0.04 22.25 -10.77
CA ARG A 251 -0.74 23.37 -11.44
C ARG A 251 -1.69 22.88 -12.53
N LYS A 252 -1.29 21.87 -13.30
CA LYS A 252 -2.16 21.28 -14.32
C LYS A 252 -3.36 20.55 -13.71
N LEU A 253 -3.16 19.77 -12.65
CA LEU A 253 -4.28 19.14 -11.91
C LEU A 253 -5.23 20.19 -11.32
N ASP A 254 -4.68 21.23 -10.69
CA ASP A 254 -5.49 22.27 -10.06
C ASP A 254 -6.31 23.02 -11.13
N LYS A 255 -5.71 23.39 -12.27
CA LYS A 255 -6.44 24.00 -13.39
C LYS A 255 -7.54 23.07 -13.95
N LEU A 256 -7.26 21.78 -14.08
CA LEU A 256 -8.25 20.80 -14.53
C LEU A 256 -9.43 20.72 -13.55
N PHE A 257 -9.15 20.62 -12.25
CA PHE A 257 -10.19 20.57 -11.23
C PHE A 257 -10.97 21.88 -11.13
N ASP A 258 -10.32 23.03 -11.23
CA ASP A 258 -10.98 24.34 -11.24
C ASP A 258 -11.96 24.41 -12.43
N THR A 259 -11.53 23.98 -13.61
CA THR A 259 -12.39 23.94 -14.81
C THR A 259 -13.63 23.05 -14.60
N ILE A 260 -13.46 21.86 -14.02
CA ILE A 260 -14.57 20.92 -13.75
C ILE A 260 -15.52 21.50 -12.68
N ILE A 261 -14.97 22.09 -11.61
CA ILE A 261 -15.76 22.71 -10.54
C ILE A 261 -16.57 23.89 -11.07
N ASP A 262 -15.93 24.80 -11.83
CA ASP A 262 -16.57 25.99 -12.39
C ASP A 262 -17.70 25.62 -13.37
N GLN A 263 -17.44 24.65 -14.24
CA GLN A 263 -18.48 24.11 -15.12
C GLN A 263 -19.65 23.56 -14.29
N ARG A 264 -19.38 22.75 -13.26
CA ARG A 264 -20.45 22.16 -12.44
C ARG A 264 -21.28 23.21 -11.69
N LEU A 265 -20.64 24.28 -11.21
CA LEU A 265 -21.34 25.39 -10.54
C LEU A 265 -22.23 26.19 -11.50
N GLN A 266 -21.85 26.34 -12.77
CA GLN A 266 -22.64 27.08 -13.77
C GLN A 266 -23.91 26.34 -14.23
N PHE A 267 -23.92 25.00 -14.22
CA PHE A 267 -25.04 24.19 -14.72
C PHE A 267 -26.04 23.73 -13.64
N LYS A 268 -26.00 24.29 -12.41
CA LYS A 268 -26.98 24.00 -11.34
C LYS A 268 -28.38 24.55 -11.71
N LYS A 269 -29.17 23.82 -12.52
CA LYS A 269 -30.65 23.86 -12.61
C LYS A 269 -31.16 22.76 -13.56
N GLN A 270 -31.36 21.54 -13.04
CA GLN A 270 -32.60 20.73 -13.17
C GLN A 270 -32.44 19.23 -12.93
N ASP A 271 -31.23 18.67 -13.02
CA ASP A 271 -30.97 17.27 -12.60
C ASP A 271 -29.55 17.18 -12.04
N ALA A 272 -29.43 17.22 -10.71
CA ALA A 272 -28.13 17.07 -10.07
C ALA A 272 -27.61 15.65 -10.34
N SER A 273 -26.44 15.57 -10.96
CA SER A 273 -25.63 14.34 -10.92
C SER A 273 -25.41 13.96 -9.44
N ARG A 274 -25.27 12.64 -9.19
CA ARG A 274 -25.09 12.09 -7.83
C ARG A 274 -23.63 11.68 -7.58
N ASP A 275 -22.70 12.27 -8.33
CA ASP A 275 -21.27 11.95 -8.22
C ASP A 275 -20.63 12.62 -7.01
N LEU A 276 -19.38 12.25 -6.70
CA LEU A 276 -18.73 12.73 -5.49
C LEU A 276 -18.58 14.25 -5.47
N LEU A 277 -18.29 14.88 -6.63
CA LEU A 277 -18.12 16.32 -6.68
C LEU A 277 -19.41 17.03 -6.25
N ASP A 278 -20.58 16.57 -6.70
CA ASP A 278 -21.86 17.14 -6.27
C ASP A 278 -22.07 16.99 -4.77
N ILE A 279 -21.75 15.82 -4.20
CA ILE A 279 -21.84 15.58 -2.75
C ILE A 279 -20.94 16.55 -1.99
N LEU A 280 -19.70 16.74 -2.45
CA LEU A 280 -18.75 17.64 -1.82
C LEU A 280 -19.20 19.10 -1.91
N LEU A 281 -19.72 19.52 -3.07
CA LEU A 281 -20.26 20.88 -3.27
C LEU A 281 -21.51 21.12 -2.42
N HIS A 282 -22.44 20.18 -2.30
CA HIS A 282 -23.61 20.30 -1.43
C HIS A 282 -23.25 20.31 0.05
N HIS A 283 -22.22 19.56 0.47
CA HIS A 283 -21.76 19.57 1.86
C HIS A 283 -21.23 20.95 2.31
N THR A 284 -20.79 21.79 1.37
CA THR A 284 -20.39 23.18 1.68
C THR A 284 -21.56 24.11 1.99
N GLU A 285 -22.79 23.73 1.60
CA GLU A 285 -23.98 24.57 1.71
C GLU A 285 -24.75 24.32 3.03
N GLU A 286 -24.71 23.11 3.62
CA GLU A 286 -25.68 22.70 4.67
C GLU A 286 -25.15 22.53 6.11
N ASN A 287 -23.85 22.34 6.39
CA ASN A 287 -23.41 21.79 7.69
C ASN A 287 -22.43 22.65 8.54
N GLY A 288 -22.27 23.95 8.29
CA GLY A 288 -21.45 24.84 9.14
C GLY A 288 -19.93 24.57 9.13
N PHE A 289 -19.48 23.55 8.40
CA PHE A 289 -18.07 23.25 8.11
C PHE A 289 -17.84 23.47 6.60
N LYS A 290 -17.36 24.66 6.23
CA LYS A 290 -17.13 25.02 4.82
C LYS A 290 -15.86 24.33 4.31
N LEU A 291 -15.99 23.24 3.56
CA LEU A 291 -14.90 22.78 2.69
C LEU A 291 -14.67 23.85 1.63
N GLY A 292 -13.48 24.45 1.59
CA GLY A 292 -13.13 25.37 0.53
C GLY A 292 -12.85 24.62 -0.78
N PRO A 293 -12.79 25.33 -1.92
CA PRO A 293 -12.31 24.74 -3.19
C PRO A 293 -10.93 24.06 -3.05
N LEU A 294 -10.07 24.57 -2.16
CA LEU A 294 -8.79 23.96 -1.81
C LEU A 294 -8.92 22.57 -1.16
N ASP A 295 -9.88 22.39 -0.25
CA ASP A 295 -10.12 21.13 0.45
C ASP A 295 -10.69 20.06 -0.50
N ILE A 296 -11.60 20.47 -1.38
CA ILE A 296 -12.18 19.61 -2.42
C ILE A 296 -11.07 19.08 -3.34
N ARG A 297 -10.20 19.97 -3.84
CA ARG A 297 -9.05 19.57 -4.68
C ARG A 297 -8.11 18.60 -3.97
N ALA A 298 -7.92 18.76 -2.66
CA ALA A 298 -7.06 17.90 -1.89
C ALA A 298 -7.66 16.50 -1.65
N LEU A 299 -8.97 16.42 -1.40
CA LEU A 299 -9.70 15.15 -1.25
C LEU A 299 -9.69 14.31 -2.51
N LEU A 300 -9.86 14.93 -3.68
CA LEU A 300 -9.88 14.25 -4.99
C LEU A 300 -8.54 13.56 -5.33
N LYS A 301 -7.46 13.83 -4.58
CA LYS A 301 -6.12 13.27 -4.82
C LYS A 301 -5.79 11.99 -4.00
N THR A 302 -6.72 11.32 -3.28
CA THR A 302 -6.42 10.17 -2.36
C THR A 302 -7.39 8.94 -2.47
N TYR A 303 -6.96 7.66 -2.68
CA TYR A 303 -7.84 6.43 -2.68
C TYR A 303 -7.17 5.01 -2.47
N LYS A 304 -7.73 4.07 -1.62
CA LYS A 304 -7.52 2.56 -1.48
C LYS A 304 -8.62 1.81 -0.62
N SER A 305 -8.84 0.45 -0.68
CA SER A 305 -9.96 -0.32 -0.01
C SER A 305 -9.67 -1.71 0.68
N ALA A 306 -10.15 -1.93 1.93
CA ALA A 306 -10.47 -3.20 2.68
C ALA A 306 -11.15 -2.86 4.06
N LYS A 307 -11.97 -3.72 4.72
CA LYS A 307 -12.74 -3.35 5.95
C LYS A 307 -13.00 -4.46 7.00
N VAL A 308 -12.67 -4.22 8.28
CA VAL A 308 -13.07 -5.02 9.46
C VAL A 308 -14.47 -4.61 9.93
N LEU A 309 -15.34 -5.57 10.29
CA LEU A 309 -16.73 -5.27 10.68
C LEU A 309 -16.94 -5.19 12.18
N LYS A 310 -16.30 -6.06 12.98
CA LYS A 310 -16.44 -6.07 14.45
C LYS A 310 -15.21 -6.71 15.10
N GLY A 311 -14.79 -6.23 16.27
CA GLY A 311 -13.58 -6.73 16.95
C GLY A 311 -12.28 -6.20 16.32
N ASP A 312 -11.17 -6.83 16.66
CA ASP A 312 -9.82 -6.43 16.23
C ASP A 312 -9.32 -7.23 15.02
N GLY A 313 -10.09 -8.22 14.57
CA GLY A 313 -9.74 -9.10 13.46
C GLY A 313 -8.74 -10.19 13.82
N VAL A 314 -8.43 -10.41 15.10
CA VAL A 314 -7.47 -11.44 15.54
C VAL A 314 -7.90 -12.20 16.80
N SER A 315 -8.78 -11.62 17.62
CA SER A 315 -9.31 -12.22 18.84
C SER A 315 -10.60 -13.01 18.60
N THR A 316 -10.85 -14.04 19.41
CA THR A 316 -12.12 -14.80 19.43
C THR A 316 -13.31 -13.85 19.51
N GLY A 317 -14.26 -14.02 18.60
CA GLY A 317 -15.42 -13.16 18.43
C GLY A 317 -15.28 -12.03 17.41
N SER A 318 -14.08 -11.80 16.85
CA SER A 318 -13.87 -10.81 15.78
C SER A 318 -14.50 -11.24 14.48
N VAL A 319 -15.05 -10.27 13.75
CA VAL A 319 -15.79 -10.43 12.51
C VAL A 319 -15.14 -9.65 11.38
N LYS A 320 -14.87 -10.34 10.27
CA LYS A 320 -14.33 -9.76 9.05
C LYS A 320 -15.28 -9.95 7.89
N PHE A 321 -15.30 -8.97 6.98
CA PHE A 321 -16.03 -9.08 5.72
C PHE A 321 -15.06 -9.20 4.57
N TRP A 322 -15.32 -10.20 3.73
CA TRP A 322 -14.55 -10.47 2.54
C TRP A 322 -15.48 -10.54 1.34
N LYS A 323 -15.00 -10.01 0.21
CA LYS A 323 -15.63 -10.15 -1.10
C LYS A 323 -14.58 -10.70 -2.05
N TYR A 324 -14.79 -11.93 -2.53
CA TYR A 324 -13.87 -12.58 -3.46
C TYR A 324 -14.66 -13.45 -4.45
N VAL A 325 -13.97 -14.13 -5.37
CA VAL A 325 -14.58 -14.95 -6.43
C VAL A 325 -13.84 -16.29 -6.42
N LEU A 326 -14.55 -17.41 -6.26
CA LEU A 326 -13.93 -18.74 -6.30
C LEU A 326 -13.98 -19.31 -7.72
N PRO A 327 -12.85 -19.79 -8.26
CA PRO A 327 -12.85 -20.59 -9.47
C PRO A 327 -13.23 -22.03 -9.11
N GLY A 328 -14.24 -22.60 -9.77
CA GLY A 328 -14.51 -24.03 -9.67
C GLY A 328 -13.41 -24.85 -10.37
N GLU A 329 -12.77 -25.71 -9.59
CA GLU A 329 -11.80 -26.77 -9.88
C GLU A 329 -10.41 -26.36 -10.38
N THR A 330 -9.45 -26.48 -9.45
CA THR A 330 -7.99 -26.71 -9.57
C THR A 330 -7.38 -26.48 -10.95
N GLY A 331 -6.75 -25.32 -11.10
CA GLY A 331 -5.87 -24.99 -12.22
C GLY A 331 -5.15 -23.68 -11.95
N ASP A 332 -3.93 -23.54 -12.47
CA ASP A 332 -3.08 -22.35 -12.32
C ASP A 332 -3.83 -21.02 -12.57
N GLY A 333 -3.26 -19.90 -12.08
CA GLY A 333 -3.87 -18.58 -12.19
C GLY A 333 -4.24 -18.12 -13.62
N TRP A 334 -3.71 -18.80 -14.65
CA TRP A 334 -4.04 -18.56 -16.06
C TRP A 334 -5.30 -19.32 -16.52
N ALA A 335 -5.58 -20.50 -15.96
CA ALA A 335 -6.84 -21.21 -16.18
C ALA A 335 -8.04 -20.46 -15.57
N VAL A 336 -7.85 -19.84 -14.40
CA VAL A 336 -8.84 -18.99 -13.72
C VAL A 336 -9.21 -17.77 -14.55
N ALA A 337 -8.20 -17.07 -15.10
CA ALA A 337 -8.42 -15.92 -15.97
C ALA A 337 -9.17 -16.28 -17.28
N ARG A 338 -9.06 -17.54 -17.73
CA ARG A 338 -9.74 -18.05 -18.93
C ARG A 338 -11.24 -18.32 -18.70
N LYS A 339 -11.64 -18.86 -17.55
CA LYS A 339 -13.07 -19.08 -17.21
C LYS A 339 -13.82 -17.77 -16.93
N ILE A 340 -13.15 -16.78 -16.30
CA ILE A 340 -13.69 -15.41 -16.11
C ILE A 340 -13.98 -14.75 -17.47
N ARG A 341 -13.12 -14.98 -18.47
CA ARG A 341 -13.27 -14.50 -19.85
C ARG A 341 -14.49 -15.08 -20.58
N GLU A 342 -15.02 -16.20 -20.10
CA GLU A 342 -16.10 -16.98 -20.73
C GLU A 342 -17.46 -16.87 -20.00
N GLY A 343 -17.50 -16.23 -18.81
CA GLY A 343 -18.75 -15.82 -18.13
C GLY A 343 -19.34 -16.79 -17.10
N ASN A 344 -18.58 -17.78 -16.62
CA ASN A 344 -19.10 -18.91 -15.82
C ASN A 344 -18.72 -18.92 -14.32
N SER A 345 -18.49 -17.78 -13.67
CA SER A 345 -18.03 -17.77 -12.25
C SER A 345 -18.86 -16.85 -11.34
N GLU A 346 -19.42 -17.43 -10.27
CA GLU A 346 -20.17 -16.73 -9.21
C GLU A 346 -19.24 -16.05 -8.20
N VAL A 347 -19.62 -14.84 -7.76
CA VAL A 347 -18.87 -14.03 -6.79
C VAL A 347 -19.26 -14.46 -5.38
N PHE A 348 -18.30 -14.87 -4.54
CA PHE A 348 -18.57 -15.30 -3.17
C PHE A 348 -18.25 -14.22 -2.13
N THR A 349 -19.25 -13.84 -1.33
CA THR A 349 -19.11 -13.00 -0.15
C THR A 349 -19.13 -13.90 1.09
N CYS A 350 -18.19 -13.66 1.99
CA CYS A 350 -18.21 -14.29 3.30
C CYS A 350 -18.01 -13.25 4.41
N THR A 351 -18.81 -13.40 5.45
CA THR A 351 -18.57 -12.80 6.74
C THR A 351 -18.19 -13.92 7.69
N GLU A 352 -16.97 -13.87 8.18
CA GLU A 352 -16.42 -14.89 9.06
C GLU A 352 -16.26 -14.33 10.47
N LYS A 353 -16.44 -15.19 11.46
CA LYS A 353 -16.17 -14.93 12.86
C LYS A 353 -15.09 -15.87 13.35
N ILE A 354 -14.13 -15.36 14.11
CA ILE A 354 -13.19 -16.20 14.84
C ILE A 354 -13.97 -16.88 15.98
N GLU A 355 -14.15 -18.19 15.91
CA GLU A 355 -14.99 -18.95 16.81
C GLU A 355 -14.20 -19.54 17.97
N GLU A 356 -13.02 -20.07 17.69
CA GLU A 356 -12.12 -20.65 18.69
C GLU A 356 -10.66 -20.38 18.32
N ILE A 357 -9.84 -20.21 19.34
CA ILE A 357 -8.38 -20.19 19.25
C ILE A 357 -7.88 -21.12 20.35
N ASP A 358 -7.29 -22.25 19.97
CA ASP A 358 -6.63 -23.20 20.87
C ASP A 358 -5.11 -23.04 20.68
N ASP A 359 -4.51 -22.28 21.60
CA ASP A 359 -3.09 -21.94 21.57
C ASP A 359 -2.19 -23.19 21.79
N GLU A 360 -2.64 -24.22 22.55
CA GLU A 360 -1.84 -25.44 22.81
C GLU A 360 -1.74 -26.32 21.56
N LYS A 361 -2.85 -26.46 20.83
CA LYS A 361 -2.90 -27.22 19.58
C LYS A 361 -2.56 -26.39 18.35
N MET A 362 -2.25 -25.11 18.53
CA MET A 362 -1.96 -24.14 17.47
C MET A 362 -3.07 -24.10 16.41
N LEU A 363 -4.31 -24.08 16.88
CA LEU A 363 -5.51 -24.24 16.08
C LEU A 363 -6.38 -22.97 16.15
N LEU A 364 -6.77 -22.47 14.98
CA LEU A 364 -7.74 -21.39 14.80
C LEU A 364 -8.99 -21.96 14.13
N VAL A 365 -10.17 -21.66 14.67
CA VAL A 365 -11.45 -22.05 14.08
C VAL A 365 -12.20 -20.79 13.66
N LEU A 366 -12.53 -20.71 12.38
CA LEU A 366 -13.31 -19.65 11.78
C LEU A 366 -14.67 -20.22 11.39
N ASN A 367 -15.75 -19.54 11.78
CA ASN A 367 -17.08 -19.87 11.34
C ASN A 367 -17.57 -18.83 10.34
N VAL A 368 -17.91 -19.30 9.15
CA VAL A 368 -18.60 -18.46 8.16
C VAL A 368 -20.09 -18.55 8.42
N TYR A 369 -20.66 -17.42 8.85
CA TYR A 369 -22.04 -17.36 9.31
C TYR A 369 -22.93 -16.46 8.44
N GLU A 370 -22.35 -15.64 7.55
CA GLU A 370 -23.09 -14.75 6.65
C GLU A 370 -22.35 -14.57 5.31
N GLY A 371 -23.06 -14.08 4.29
CA GLY A 371 -22.59 -14.01 2.91
C GLY A 371 -23.13 -15.15 2.05
N ASN A 372 -23.01 -15.05 0.73
CA ASN A 372 -23.62 -16.01 -0.17
C ASN A 372 -22.95 -17.40 -0.17
N VAL A 373 -21.81 -17.60 0.50
CA VAL A 373 -21.32 -18.98 0.76
C VAL A 373 -22.37 -19.82 1.52
N ARG A 374 -23.21 -19.17 2.34
CA ARG A 374 -24.29 -19.80 3.12
C ARG A 374 -25.46 -20.29 2.29
N SER A 375 -25.57 -19.92 1.01
CA SER A 375 -26.57 -20.53 0.13
C SER A 375 -26.15 -21.89 -0.42
N TYR A 376 -24.88 -22.28 -0.24
CA TYR A 376 -24.33 -23.56 -0.69
C TYR A 376 -24.09 -24.51 0.48
N TYR A 377 -23.83 -23.99 1.69
CA TYR A 377 -23.48 -24.78 2.86
C TYR A 377 -24.21 -24.32 4.13
N LYS A 378 -24.91 -25.24 4.79
CA LYS A 378 -25.59 -25.07 6.10
C LYS A 378 -24.60 -24.86 7.23
N LEU A 379 -23.43 -25.46 7.10
CA LEU A 379 -22.31 -25.32 8.04
C LEU A 379 -21.05 -25.10 7.21
N PHE A 380 -20.23 -24.14 7.63
CA PHE A 380 -18.96 -23.89 6.97
C PHE A 380 -17.94 -23.36 7.97
N ILE A 381 -17.15 -24.30 8.50
CA ILE A 381 -16.14 -24.08 9.52
C ILE A 381 -14.78 -24.32 8.90
N VAL A 382 -13.85 -23.39 9.12
CA VAL A 382 -12.48 -23.48 8.64
C VAL A 382 -11.58 -23.59 9.86
N LYS A 383 -10.89 -24.71 9.96
CA LYS A 383 -9.91 -25.01 10.99
C LYS A 383 -8.52 -24.85 10.40
N VAL A 384 -7.69 -24.05 11.05
CA VAL A 384 -6.31 -23.81 10.65
C VAL A 384 -5.41 -24.26 11.76
N GLN A 385 -4.63 -25.31 11.50
CA GLN A 385 -3.73 -25.88 12.48
C GLN A 385 -2.29 -25.76 12.00
N VAL A 386 -1.43 -25.15 12.81
CA VAL A 386 0.00 -25.10 12.52
C VAL A 386 0.68 -26.32 13.16
N ILE A 387 1.31 -27.14 12.33
CA ILE A 387 2.09 -28.31 12.73
C ILE A 387 3.57 -27.92 12.66
N PRO A 388 4.26 -27.82 13.80
CA PRO A 388 5.67 -27.51 13.86
C PRO A 388 6.57 -28.49 13.10
N GLY A 389 7.53 -27.98 12.34
CA GLY A 389 8.63 -28.76 11.77
C GLY A 389 10.00 -28.17 12.14
N GLU A 390 11.07 -28.92 11.90
CA GLU A 390 12.44 -28.52 12.30
C GLU A 390 12.99 -27.33 11.49
N GLU A 391 12.67 -27.23 10.19
CA GLU A 391 13.10 -26.11 9.33
C GLU A 391 11.94 -25.21 8.87
N ARG A 392 10.72 -25.76 8.75
CA ARG A 392 9.52 -25.03 8.31
C ARG A 392 8.30 -25.58 9.04
N ASN A 393 7.36 -24.70 9.40
CA ASN A 393 6.06 -25.11 9.90
C ASN A 393 5.17 -25.53 8.74
N MET A 394 4.33 -26.53 8.97
CA MET A 394 3.30 -26.95 8.04
C MET A 394 1.95 -26.42 8.52
N VAL A 395 1.30 -25.56 7.73
CA VAL A 395 -0.06 -25.11 8.03
C VAL A 395 -1.05 -26.10 7.43
N LYS A 396 -1.72 -26.87 8.28
CA LYS A 396 -2.81 -27.77 7.90
C LYS A 396 -4.12 -27.03 7.97
N TRP A 397 -4.74 -26.83 6.81
CA TRP A 397 -6.10 -26.34 6.71
C TRP A 397 -7.08 -27.53 6.70
N THR A 398 -8.18 -27.42 7.43
CA THR A 398 -9.30 -28.38 7.40
C THR A 398 -10.60 -27.59 7.27
N VAL A 399 -11.39 -27.87 6.23
CA VAL A 399 -12.73 -27.27 6.09
C VAL A 399 -13.75 -28.34 6.46
N GLU A 400 -14.59 -28.01 7.43
CA GLU A 400 -15.75 -28.80 7.83
C GLU A 400 -17.00 -28.10 7.30
N TYR A 401 -17.79 -28.81 6.51
CA TYR A 401 -18.97 -28.24 5.90
C TYR A 401 -20.12 -29.23 5.84
N GLU A 402 -21.33 -28.70 5.82
CA GLU A 402 -22.56 -29.44 5.54
C GLU A 402 -23.21 -28.78 4.32
N LYS A 403 -23.41 -29.54 3.24
CA LYS A 403 -24.02 -29.02 2.02
C LYS A 403 -25.50 -28.69 2.25
N GLU A 404 -26.00 -27.66 1.57
CA GLU A 404 -27.43 -27.35 1.59
C GLU A 404 -28.25 -28.51 1.00
N ASN A 405 -27.75 -29.13 -0.08
CA ASN A 405 -28.24 -30.36 -0.70
C ASN A 405 -27.07 -31.16 -1.33
N GLU A 406 -27.30 -32.42 -1.72
CA GLU A 406 -26.25 -33.30 -2.27
C GLU A 406 -25.62 -32.79 -3.58
N ASP A 407 -26.32 -31.92 -4.31
CA ASP A 407 -25.88 -31.38 -5.61
C ASP A 407 -24.85 -30.23 -5.47
N MET A 408 -24.60 -29.70 -4.26
CA MET A 408 -23.64 -28.63 -4.06
C MET A 408 -22.19 -29.13 -4.24
N PRO A 409 -21.30 -28.34 -4.85
CA PRO A 409 -19.90 -28.72 -5.02
C PRO A 409 -19.19 -28.84 -3.67
N ASP A 410 -18.09 -29.60 -3.62
CA ASP A 410 -17.18 -29.59 -2.46
C ASP A 410 -16.29 -28.34 -2.50
N PRO A 411 -15.96 -27.71 -1.36
CA PRO A 411 -15.30 -26.40 -1.32
C PRO A 411 -13.78 -26.48 -1.50
N HIS A 412 -13.30 -27.28 -2.45
CA HIS A 412 -11.87 -27.54 -2.66
C HIS A 412 -11.06 -26.27 -2.92
N ASP A 413 -11.61 -25.31 -3.69
CA ASP A 413 -10.92 -24.08 -4.07
C ASP A 413 -10.95 -22.99 -2.98
N TYR A 414 -11.76 -23.19 -1.92
CA TYR A 414 -11.82 -22.27 -0.77
C TYR A 414 -10.47 -22.23 -0.02
N MET A 415 -9.70 -23.32 -0.04
CA MET A 415 -8.40 -23.43 0.61
C MET A 415 -7.31 -22.57 -0.06
N ASP A 416 -7.38 -22.40 -1.38
CA ASP A 416 -6.40 -21.64 -2.14
C ASP A 416 -6.46 -20.14 -1.82
N LEU A 417 -7.62 -19.62 -1.41
CA LEU A 417 -7.79 -18.24 -0.94
C LEU A 417 -6.94 -17.95 0.31
N TYR A 418 -6.89 -18.90 1.24
CA TYR A 418 -6.17 -18.73 2.50
C TYR A 418 -4.66 -18.94 2.37
N SER A 419 -4.19 -19.49 1.25
CA SER A 419 -2.76 -19.55 0.94
C SER A 419 -2.12 -18.16 0.80
N VAL A 420 -2.89 -17.14 0.38
CA VAL A 420 -2.45 -15.73 0.28
C VAL A 420 -2.38 -15.06 1.66
N GLU A 421 -3.13 -15.57 2.64
CA GLU A 421 -3.12 -15.10 4.02
C GLU A 421 -2.28 -15.99 4.95
N ASN A 422 -1.75 -17.11 4.47
CA ASN A 422 -0.84 -18.00 5.21
C ASN A 422 0.31 -17.20 5.83
N ASP A 423 0.90 -16.25 5.11
CA ASP A 423 2.03 -15.46 5.62
C ASP A 423 1.66 -14.61 6.85
N LYS A 424 0.40 -14.15 6.94
CA LYS A 424 -0.07 -13.33 8.07
C LYS A 424 -0.56 -14.19 9.24
N LEU A 425 -1.16 -15.35 8.93
CA LEU A 425 -1.64 -16.28 9.94
C LEU A 425 -0.50 -17.10 10.56
N ASP A 426 0.46 -17.54 9.74
CA ASP A 426 1.70 -18.18 10.18
C ASP A 426 2.52 -17.20 11.03
N ALA A 427 2.65 -15.94 10.62
CA ALA A 427 3.29 -14.91 11.46
C ALA A 427 2.56 -14.69 12.80
N TYR A 428 1.22 -14.74 12.82
CA TYR A 428 0.43 -14.61 14.05
C TYR A 428 0.59 -15.82 14.98
N LEU A 429 0.51 -17.04 14.45
CA LEU A 429 0.64 -18.26 15.24
C LEU A 429 2.08 -18.48 15.70
N VAL A 430 3.09 -18.29 14.84
CA VAL A 430 4.51 -18.35 15.21
C VAL A 430 4.86 -17.32 16.29
N SER A 431 4.26 -16.13 16.27
CA SER A 431 4.49 -15.10 17.30
C SER A 431 4.07 -15.51 18.71
N LYS A 432 3.09 -16.41 18.83
CA LYS A 432 2.51 -16.89 20.09
C LYS A 432 3.31 -18.05 20.72
N ARG A 433 4.14 -18.75 19.94
CA ARG A 433 4.98 -19.89 20.38
C ARG A 433 6.33 -19.46 20.98
N LEU A 434 6.71 -18.19 20.79
CA LEU A 434 7.97 -17.60 21.26
C LEU A 434 7.82 -16.80 22.57
N ASN A 435 6.61 -16.78 23.14
CA ASN A 435 6.33 -16.40 24.53
C ASN A 435 5.97 -17.67 25.30
#